data_AF-A0A2H6A8F2-F1
#
_entry.id   AF-A0A2H6A8F2-F1
#
_cell.length_a   1.000
_cell.length_b   1.000
_cell.length_c   1.000
_cell.angle_alpha   90.00
_cell.angle_beta   90.00
_cell.angle_gamma   90.00
#
_symmetry.space_group_name_H-M   'P 1'
#
loop_
_entity.id
_entity.type
_entity.pdbx_description
1 polymer ?
#
loop_
_entity_poly.entity_id
_entity_poly.type
_entity_poly.pdbx_seq_one_letter_code
_entity_poly.pdbx_strand_id
1 'polypeptide(L)' 'MSKVYYKKRRMKLDQKRENKEKTRKLLVKYFSAKSDSEKQKIREKLLKLKPHLNIDEYISFMKDKIKIS' A
#
# COMPACT_ATOMS: atom_id res chain seq x y z
N MET A 1 12.45 -29.21 -8.23
CA MET A 1 12.38 -27.73 -8.38
C MET A 1 13.77 -27.12 -8.21
N SER A 2 14.27 -26.34 -9.18
CA SER A 2 15.63 -25.77 -9.15
C SER A 2 15.83 -24.72 -8.05
N LYS A 3 17.05 -24.66 -7.47
CA LYS A 3 17.49 -23.66 -6.47
C LYS A 3 17.26 -22.21 -6.94
N VAL A 4 17.30 -21.98 -8.25
CA VAL A 4 17.04 -20.67 -8.91
C VAL A 4 15.56 -20.27 -8.81
N TYR A 5 14.64 -21.23 -8.94
CA TYR A 5 13.20 -20.98 -8.80
C TYR A 5 12.85 -20.51 -7.39
N TYR A 6 13.44 -21.14 -6.37
CA TYR A 6 13.24 -20.73 -4.97
C TYR A 6 13.77 -19.32 -4.68
N LYS A 7 14.92 -18.94 -5.24
CA LYS A 7 15.48 -17.58 -5.10
C LYS A 7 14.56 -16.53 -5.72
N LYS A 8 14.10 -16.75 -6.96
CA LYS A 8 13.14 -15.85 -7.64
C LYS A 8 11.81 -15.76 -6.89
N ARG A 9 11.32 -16.88 -6.35
CA ARG A 9 10.08 -16.91 -5.55
C ARG A 9 10.21 -16.10 -4.26
N ARG A 10 11.31 -16.24 -3.51
CA ARG A 10 11.54 -15.45 -2.29
C ARG A 10 11.60 -13.96 -2.58
N MET A 11 12.37 -13.54 -3.60
CA MET A 11 12.43 -12.13 -4.02
C MET A 11 11.05 -11.54 -4.34
N LYS A 12 10.21 -12.28 -5.07
CA LYS A 12 8.83 -11.84 -5.36
C LYS A 12 7.97 -11.70 -4.08
N LEU A 13 8.14 -12.61 -3.12
CA LEU A 13 7.42 -12.53 -1.85
C LEU A 13 7.90 -11.36 -1.00
N ASP A 14 9.20 -11.09 -0.96
CA ASP A 14 9.78 -9.98 -0.22
C ASP A 14 9.34 -8.65 -0.83
N GLN A 15 9.40 -8.50 -2.17
CA GLN A 15 8.87 -7.34 -2.88
C GLN A 15 7.38 -7.11 -2.57
N LYS A 16 6.59 -8.20 -2.51
CA LYS A 16 5.17 -8.12 -2.18
C LYS A 16 4.94 -7.65 -0.74
N ARG A 17 5.76 -8.10 0.21
CA ARG A 17 5.72 -7.67 1.62
C ARG A 17 6.06 -6.19 1.74
N GLU A 18 7.15 -5.74 1.13
CA GLU A 18 7.55 -4.34 1.13
C GLU A 18 6.48 -3.43 0.52
N ASN A 19 5.90 -3.81 -0.61
CA ASN A 19 4.83 -3.03 -1.24
C ASN A 19 3.59 -2.95 -0.36
N LYS A 20 3.25 -4.05 0.34
CA LYS A 20 2.15 -4.07 1.31
C LYS A 20 2.43 -3.11 2.48
N GLU A 21 3.63 -3.11 3.03
CA GLU A 21 4.02 -2.20 4.11
C GLU A 21 4.04 -0.74 3.67
N LYS A 22 4.61 -0.42 2.51
CA LYS A 22 4.60 0.93 1.93
C LYS A 22 3.17 1.43 1.77
N THR A 23 2.29 0.59 1.22
CA THR A 23 0.85 0.91 1.09
C THR A 23 0.23 1.19 2.46
N ARG A 24 0.49 0.34 3.46
CA ARG A 24 -0.06 0.52 4.82
C ARG A 24 0.41 1.82 5.45
N LYS A 25 1.71 2.15 5.35
CA LYS A 25 2.28 3.40 5.87
C LYS A 25 1.65 4.63 5.21
N LEU A 26 1.41 4.59 3.89
CA LEU A 26 0.73 5.66 3.17
C LEU A 26 -0.72 5.81 3.62
N LEU A 27 -1.46 4.70 3.78
CA LEU A 27 -2.83 4.76 4.29
C LEU A 27 -2.91 5.34 5.70
N VAL A 28 -2.04 4.91 6.62
CA VAL A 28 -1.99 5.48 7.98
C VAL A 28 -1.75 6.99 7.91
N LYS A 29 -0.78 7.43 7.08
CA LYS A 29 -0.54 8.86 6.85
C LYS A 29 -1.75 9.58 6.26
N TYR A 30 -2.50 8.92 5.37
CA TYR A 30 -3.70 9.48 4.76
C TYR A 30 -4.80 9.72 5.81
N PHE A 31 -5.02 8.76 6.70
CA PHE A 31 -6.01 8.88 7.77
C PHE A 31 -5.58 9.82 8.89
N SER A 32 -4.27 9.99 9.13
CA SER A 32 -3.75 10.96 10.10
C SER A 32 -3.62 12.38 9.54
N ALA A 33 -3.67 12.56 8.23
CA ALA A 33 -3.50 13.86 7.59
C ALA A 33 -4.69 14.78 7.91
N LYS A 34 -4.39 15.98 8.41
CA LYS A 34 -5.40 16.99 8.76
C LYS A 34 -5.77 17.88 7.57
N SER A 35 -4.84 18.07 6.63
CA SER A 35 -5.03 18.91 5.46
C SER A 35 -5.38 18.09 4.22
N ASP A 36 -6.29 18.62 3.39
CA ASP A 36 -6.67 17.98 2.13
C ASP A 36 -5.52 17.99 1.10
N SER A 37 -4.62 18.98 1.17
CA SER A 37 -3.40 18.99 0.35
C SER A 37 -2.49 17.79 0.65
N GLU A 38 -2.35 17.42 1.92
CA GLU A 38 -1.56 16.26 2.31
C GLU A 38 -2.22 14.95 1.88
N LYS A 39 -3.55 14.84 2.05
CA LYS A 39 -4.32 13.68 1.58
C LYS A 39 -4.16 13.49 0.08
N GLN A 40 -4.18 14.55 -0.71
CA GLN A 40 -4.01 14.49 -2.16
C GLN A 40 -2.60 14.03 -2.55
N LYS A 41 -1.55 14.57 -1.93
CA LYS A 41 -0.17 14.10 -2.12
C LYS A 41 0.00 12.61 -1.80
N ILE A 42 -0.69 12.11 -0.77
CA ILE A 42 -0.65 10.70 -0.38
C ILE A 42 -1.43 9.83 -1.37
N ARG A 43 -2.58 10.31 -1.87
CA ARG A 43 -3.37 9.65 -2.91
C ARG A 43 -2.58 9.44 -4.19
N GLU A 44 -1.84 10.46 -4.65
CA GLU A 44 -0.95 10.34 -5.82
C GLU A 44 0.16 9.30 -5.60
N LYS A 45 0.75 9.25 -4.40
CA LYS A 45 1.75 8.23 -4.06
C LYS A 45 1.16 6.82 -4.08
N LEU A 46 -0.06 6.66 -3.59
CA LEU A 46 -0.78 5.39 -3.65
C LEU A 46 -1.06 4.99 -5.11
N LEU A 47 -1.44 5.93 -5.98
CA LEU A 47 -1.70 5.70 -7.42
C LEU A 47 -0.45 5.22 -8.12
N LYS A 48 0.70 5.86 -7.87
CA LYS A 48 1.99 5.43 -8.43
C LYS A 48 2.39 4.02 -7.97
N LEU A 49 2.07 3.65 -6.73
CA LEU A 49 2.41 2.34 -6.18
C LEU A 49 1.46 1.23 -6.67
N LYS A 50 0.20 1.58 -6.96
CA LYS A 50 -0.88 0.67 -7.33
C LYS A 50 -1.77 1.30 -8.41
N PRO A 51 -1.27 1.44 -9.65
CA PRO A 51 -2.00 2.13 -10.72
C PRO A 51 -3.26 1.39 -11.17
N HIS A 52 -3.32 0.07 -10.93
CA HIS A 52 -4.45 -0.77 -11.33
C HIS A 52 -5.59 -0.81 -10.29
N LEU A 53 -5.44 -0.14 -9.13
CA LEU A 53 -6.44 -0.16 -8.07
C LEU A 53 -7.23 1.15 -8.06
N ASN A 54 -8.55 1.04 -7.87
CA ASN A 54 -9.36 2.19 -7.53
C ASN A 54 -9.04 2.61 -6.09
N ILE A 55 -8.35 3.75 -5.96
CA ILE A 55 -7.77 4.18 -4.69
C ILE A 55 -8.86 4.63 -3.72
N ASP A 56 -9.93 5.23 -4.20
CA ASP A 56 -11.01 5.74 -3.35
C ASP A 56 -11.78 4.59 -2.70
N GLU A 57 -12.14 3.56 -3.48
CA GLU A 57 -12.72 2.32 -2.95
C GLU A 57 -11.77 1.63 -1.98
N TYR A 58 -10.49 1.58 -2.31
CA TYR A 58 -9.48 0.93 -1.48
C TYR A 58 -9.28 1.67 -0.14
N ILE A 59 -9.22 3.00 -0.15
CA ILE A 59 -9.16 3.82 1.06
C ILE A 59 -10.43 3.62 1.87
N SER A 60 -11.61 3.67 1.24
CA SER A 60 -12.89 3.46 1.91
C SER A 60 -12.94 2.09 2.61
N PHE A 61 -12.58 1.02 1.89
CA PHE A 61 -12.50 -0.33 2.45
C PHE A 61 -11.49 -0.46 3.60
N MET A 62 -10.37 0.26 3.51
CA MET A 62 -9.32 0.24 4.53
C MET A 62 -9.65 1.13 5.74
N LYS A 63 -10.59 2.07 5.61
CA LYS A 63 -11.04 2.95 6.71
C LYS A 63 -11.54 2.13 7.90
N ASP A 64 -12.29 1.07 7.64
CA ASP A 64 -12.82 0.19 8.69
C ASP A 64 -11.79 -0.81 9.21
N LYS A 65 -10.83 -1.20 8.37
CA LYS A 65 -9.75 -2.13 8.75
C LYS A 65 -8.58 -1.48 9.48
N ILE A 66 -8.44 -0.17 9.40
CA ILE A 66 -7.39 0.61 10.08
C ILE A 66 -7.87 1.11 11.44
N LYS A 67 -9.14 0.91 11.81
CA LYS A 67 -9.59 1.04 13.20
C LYS A 67 -8.86 0.01 14.07
N ILE A 68 -7.80 0.51 14.70
CA ILE A 68 -7.28 0.12 16.01
C ILE A 68 -6.48 -1.19 16.05
N SER A 69 -5.16 -1.03 16.07
CA SER A 69 -4.37 -1.47 17.24
C SER A 69 -3.72 -0.23 17.83
#